data_AF-M1TN37-F1
#
_entry.id   AF-M1TN37-F1
#
_cell.length_a   1.000
_cell.length_b   1.000
_cell.length_c   1.000
_cell.angle_alpha   90.00
_cell.angle_beta   90.00
_cell.angle_gamma   90.00
#
_symmetry.space_group_name_H-M   'P 1'
#
loop_
_entity.id
_entity.type
_entity.pdbx_description
1 polymer ?
#
loop_
_entity_poly.entity_id
_entity_poly.type
_entity_poly.pdbx_seq_one_letter_code
_entity_poly.pdbx_strand_id
1 'polypeptide(L)'
;MSTFNKSPNVLFPVRVARAQRVSPGFMRITFAAPELKFLPSRSLDQRIKILFPKTPHLPQSLAEPILPESQWRKQWRELDPDIRPHLRTYTIAQSRPKVAEVDIDFFLHDQTPTFSAVNWARTARIGDHAAISAPDTRKSPGLHGIQWRPGPARHAVLIGDETAIPAMRGILSAFRRKNAVVLLHAKHPLDAQLLGDHEPFSDQTLKRIKKQLTPETYIWCAGESLWVAQLRQEFLATGLSPEQIQVQGYWNR
;
A
#
# COMPACT_ATOMS: atom_id res chain seq x y z
N MET A 1 4.40 -3.63 27.63
CA MET A 1 4.66 -2.33 26.96
C MET A 1 4.03 -2.33 25.58
N SER A 2 3.39 -1.25 25.12
CA SER A 2 2.76 -1.20 23.79
C SER A 2 3.82 -1.37 22.70
N THR A 3 3.58 -2.27 21.74
CA THR A 3 4.46 -2.57 20.59
C THR A 3 4.72 -1.35 19.68
N PHE A 4 3.97 -0.26 19.86
CA PHE A 4 4.04 0.95 19.03
C PHE A 4 4.76 2.12 19.70
N ASN A 5 5.35 1.96 20.91
CA ASN A 5 6.00 3.07 21.62
C ASN A 5 7.19 3.68 20.87
N LYS A 6 7.89 2.89 20.04
CA LYS A 6 8.99 3.37 19.20
C LYS A 6 8.57 3.62 17.75
N SER A 7 7.28 3.58 17.45
CA SER A 7 6.81 3.79 16.08
C SER A 7 7.02 5.24 15.67
N PRO A 8 7.56 5.49 14.46
CA PRO A 8 7.64 6.84 13.92
C PRO A 8 6.31 7.33 13.35
N ASN A 9 5.28 6.47 13.32
CA ASN A 9 3.99 6.84 12.76
C ASN A 9 3.23 7.78 13.70
N VAL A 10 2.53 8.73 13.08
CA VAL A 10 1.54 9.59 13.71
C VAL A 10 0.23 9.53 12.95
N LEU A 11 -0.87 9.88 13.60
CA LEU A 11 -2.17 9.98 12.98
C LEU A 11 -2.35 11.38 12.38
N PHE A 12 -2.36 11.48 11.05
CA PHE A 12 -2.69 12.68 10.29
C PHE A 12 -4.20 12.71 10.02
N PRO A 13 -4.98 13.60 10.64
CA PRO A 13 -6.34 13.87 10.20
C PRO A 13 -6.28 14.51 8.81
N VAL A 14 -7.07 14.02 7.87
CA VAL A 14 -7.04 14.46 6.48
C VAL A 14 -8.44 14.66 5.92
N ARG A 15 -8.51 15.45 4.85
CA ARG A 15 -9.72 15.58 4.04
C ARG A 15 -9.45 15.13 2.62
N VAL A 16 -10.48 14.62 1.95
CA VAL A 16 -10.43 14.38 0.51
C VAL A 16 -10.33 15.71 -0.22
N ALA A 17 -9.26 15.90 -0.98
CA ALA A 17 -9.09 17.03 -1.88
C ALA A 17 -9.54 16.69 -3.31
N ARG A 18 -9.47 15.41 -3.70
CA ARG A 18 -9.87 14.95 -5.03
C ARG A 18 -10.22 13.46 -5.01
N ALA A 19 -11.19 13.07 -5.83
CA ALA A 19 -11.53 11.68 -6.11
C ALA A 19 -11.61 11.47 -7.63
N GLN A 20 -10.90 10.47 -8.16
CA GLN A 20 -10.82 10.22 -9.60
C GLN A 20 -10.75 8.73 -9.90
N ARG A 21 -11.62 8.24 -10.80
CA ARG A 21 -11.50 6.90 -11.38
C ARG A 21 -10.35 6.91 -12.39
N VAL A 22 -9.25 6.22 -12.09
CA VAL A 22 -8.04 6.19 -12.95
C VAL A 22 -8.02 4.99 -13.89
N SER A 23 -8.83 3.98 -13.59
CA SER A 23 -9.10 2.83 -14.46
C SER A 23 -10.43 2.17 -14.00
N PRO A 24 -10.97 1.19 -14.75
CA PRO A 24 -12.18 0.48 -14.33
C PRO A 24 -12.08 -0.12 -12.93
N GLY A 25 -10.94 -0.64 -12.50
CA GLY A 25 -10.77 -1.19 -11.15
C GLY A 25 -10.24 -0.21 -10.10
N PHE A 26 -9.86 1.04 -10.44
CA PHE A 26 -9.17 1.91 -9.48
C PHE A 26 -9.79 3.28 -9.28
N MET A 27 -10.11 3.60 -8.02
CA MET A 27 -10.37 4.97 -7.56
C MET A 27 -9.13 5.53 -6.87
N ARG A 28 -8.59 6.63 -7.40
CA ARG A 28 -7.57 7.42 -6.72
C ARG A 28 -8.25 8.47 -5.84
N ILE A 29 -7.92 8.47 -4.57
CA ILE A 29 -8.30 9.52 -3.62
C ILE A 29 -7.05 10.30 -3.25
N THR A 30 -7.08 11.61 -3.50
CA THR A 30 -6.08 12.55 -3.00
C THR A 30 -6.56 13.09 -1.66
N PHE A 31 -5.76 12.86 -0.62
CA PHE A 31 -5.95 13.43 0.71
C PHE A 31 -5.04 14.64 0.90
N ALA A 32 -5.54 15.65 1.61
CA ALA A 32 -4.79 16.84 1.97
C ALA A 32 -4.95 17.17 3.46
N ALA A 33 -3.86 17.65 4.06
CA ALA A 33 -3.83 18.32 5.36
C ALA A 33 -2.49 19.06 5.50
N PRO A 34 -2.43 20.25 6.13
CA PRO A 34 -1.18 21.01 6.26
C PRO A 34 0.00 20.18 6.83
N GLU A 35 -0.29 19.23 7.70
CA GLU A 35 0.70 18.40 8.39
C GLU A 35 1.27 17.28 7.51
N LEU A 36 0.65 16.99 6.37
CA LEU A 36 1.24 16.10 5.35
C LEU A 36 2.52 16.66 4.73
N LYS A 37 2.90 17.91 5.00
CA LYS A 37 4.26 18.42 4.72
C LYS A 37 5.36 17.63 5.46
N PHE A 38 5.00 16.92 6.53
CA PHE A 38 5.89 16.02 7.28
C PHE A 38 5.75 14.55 6.88
N LEU A 39 4.98 14.25 5.83
CA LEU A 39 4.94 12.90 5.25
C LEU A 39 6.19 12.69 4.38
N PRO A 40 6.89 11.54 4.48
CA PRO A 40 8.00 11.24 3.60
C PRO A 40 7.60 11.24 2.12
N SER A 41 8.44 11.83 1.27
CA SER A 41 8.28 11.79 -0.19
C SER A 41 8.78 10.46 -0.75
N ARG A 42 8.19 9.33 -0.34
CA ARG A 42 8.53 7.99 -0.84
C ARG A 42 7.25 7.25 -1.21
N SER A 43 7.20 6.66 -2.41
CA SER A 43 6.07 5.84 -2.86
C SER A 43 6.34 4.34 -2.69
N LEU A 44 7.44 3.81 -3.26
CA LEU A 44 7.88 2.39 -3.12
C LEU A 44 6.71 1.41 -2.86
N ASP A 45 6.83 0.54 -1.86
CA ASP A 45 5.74 -0.26 -1.30
C ASP A 45 5.33 0.25 0.09
N GLN A 46 5.40 1.57 0.33
CA GLN A 46 5.18 2.14 1.66
C GLN A 46 3.73 1.95 2.12
N ARG A 47 3.54 1.08 3.10
CA ARG A 47 2.24 0.81 3.71
C ARG A 47 1.93 1.76 4.84
N ILE A 48 0.71 2.26 4.83
CA ILE A 48 0.11 3.11 5.87
C ILE A 48 -1.16 2.46 6.41
N LYS A 49 -1.70 3.02 7.50
CA LYS A 49 -3.06 2.69 7.93
C LYS A 49 -3.98 3.86 7.67
N ILE A 50 -5.22 3.57 7.27
CA ILE A 50 -6.28 4.57 7.09
C ILE A 50 -7.45 4.20 7.99
N LEU A 51 -7.96 5.20 8.69
CA LEU A 51 -9.18 5.16 9.51
C LEU A 51 -10.30 5.83 8.72
N PHE A 52 -11.31 5.06 8.36
CA PHE A 52 -12.51 5.53 7.66
C PHE A 52 -13.63 5.74 8.70
N PRO A 53 -14.13 6.98 8.87
CA PRO A 53 -15.16 7.25 9.86
C PRO A 53 -16.46 6.55 9.47
N LYS A 54 -17.24 6.14 10.49
CA LYS A 54 -18.60 5.60 10.32
C LYS A 54 -19.68 6.69 10.28
N THR A 55 -19.32 7.89 10.71
CA THR A 55 -20.14 9.10 10.70
C THR A 55 -19.47 10.14 9.78
N PRO A 56 -20.11 11.29 9.50
CA PRO A 56 -19.52 12.33 8.64
C PRO A 56 -18.17 12.89 9.12
N HIS A 57 -17.85 12.73 10.41
CA HIS A 57 -16.63 13.25 11.03
C HIS A 57 -15.88 12.16 11.78
N LEU A 58 -14.57 12.36 11.96
CA LEU A 58 -13.81 11.54 12.91
C LEU A 58 -14.24 11.86 14.35
N PRO A 59 -14.23 10.86 15.25
CA PRO A 59 -14.29 11.12 16.68
C PRO A 59 -13.21 12.13 17.08
N GLN A 60 -13.56 13.13 17.90
CA GLN A 60 -12.67 14.25 18.25
C GLN A 60 -11.31 13.79 18.76
N SER A 61 -11.28 12.73 19.57
CA SER A 61 -10.05 12.13 20.11
C SER A 61 -9.07 11.66 19.02
N LEU A 62 -9.57 11.28 17.84
CA LEU A 62 -8.75 10.86 16.70
C LEU A 62 -8.52 11.97 15.68
N ALA A 63 -9.19 13.11 15.84
CA ALA A 63 -9.07 14.27 14.97
C ALA A 63 -8.03 15.26 15.50
N GLU A 64 -7.98 15.52 16.81
CA GLU A 64 -6.99 16.45 17.38
C GLU A 64 -6.63 16.06 18.83
N PRO A 65 -5.35 16.22 19.25
CA PRO A 65 -4.19 16.65 18.45
C PRO A 65 -3.64 15.51 17.56
N ILE A 66 -2.53 15.74 16.83
CA ILE A 66 -1.80 14.65 16.17
C ILE A 66 -1.23 13.69 17.22
N LEU A 67 -1.62 12.43 17.12
CA LEU A 67 -1.27 11.40 18.10
C LEU A 67 -0.18 10.44 17.58
N PRO A 68 0.82 10.08 18.42
CA PRO A 68 1.69 8.93 18.17
C PRO A 68 0.89 7.63 18.01
N GLU A 69 1.47 6.65 17.29
CA GLU A 69 0.78 5.39 16.99
C GLU A 69 0.32 4.59 18.21
N SER A 70 1.07 4.62 19.30
CA SER A 70 0.68 3.96 20.54
C SER A 70 -0.56 4.60 21.18
N GLN A 71 -0.70 5.93 21.09
CA GLN A 71 -1.79 6.68 21.72
C GLN A 71 -3.08 6.59 20.91
N TRP A 72 -3.05 6.87 19.60
CA TRP A 72 -4.28 6.80 18.81
C TRP A 72 -4.84 5.38 18.77
N ARG A 73 -3.99 4.34 18.74
CA ARG A 73 -4.46 2.96 18.80
C ARG A 73 -5.15 2.62 20.11
N LYS A 74 -4.68 3.19 21.22
CA LYS A 74 -5.32 3.03 22.52
C LYS A 74 -6.71 3.67 22.48
N GLN A 75 -6.79 4.94 22.10
CA GLN A 75 -8.05 5.67 22.01
C GLN A 75 -9.03 5.04 21.02
N TRP A 76 -8.56 4.61 19.85
CA TRP A 76 -9.38 3.92 18.84
C TRP A 76 -10.00 2.62 19.37
N ARG A 77 -9.30 1.87 20.23
CA ARG A 77 -9.85 0.65 20.86
C ARG A 77 -10.86 0.95 21.97
N GLU A 78 -10.76 2.12 22.60
CA GLU A 78 -11.64 2.55 23.69
C GLU A 78 -12.95 3.17 23.17
N LEU A 79 -13.00 3.59 21.90
CA LEU A 79 -14.23 4.08 21.28
C LEU A 79 -15.33 3.03 21.24
N ASP A 80 -16.57 3.48 21.40
CA ASP A 80 -17.76 2.68 21.12
C ASP A 80 -17.68 2.06 19.71
N PRO A 81 -17.87 0.73 19.56
CA PRO A 81 -17.86 0.06 18.27
C PRO A 81 -18.70 0.73 17.18
N ASP A 82 -19.81 1.39 17.52
CA ASP A 82 -20.74 2.00 16.56
C ASP A 82 -20.17 3.25 15.89
N ILE A 83 -19.30 3.99 16.58
CA ILE A 83 -18.62 5.18 16.03
C ILE A 83 -17.15 4.92 15.70
N ARG A 84 -16.60 3.76 16.10
CA ARG A 84 -15.20 3.39 15.89
C ARG A 84 -14.88 3.31 14.39
N PRO A 85 -13.95 4.15 13.87
CA PRO A 85 -13.58 4.13 12.45
C PRO A 85 -13.05 2.76 12.00
N HIS A 86 -13.31 2.39 10.75
CA HIS A 86 -12.73 1.17 10.18
C HIS A 86 -11.26 1.38 9.86
N LEU A 87 -10.40 0.48 10.34
CA LEU A 87 -8.96 0.51 10.09
C LEU A 87 -8.60 -0.42 8.93
N ARG A 88 -7.91 0.08 7.90
CA ARG A 88 -7.35 -0.74 6.81
C ARG A 88 -5.91 -0.34 6.48
N THR A 89 -5.21 -1.22 5.79
CA THR A 89 -3.85 -0.98 5.29
C THR A 89 -3.93 -0.64 3.81
N TYR A 90 -3.22 0.39 3.39
CA TYR A 90 -3.08 0.79 1.99
C TYR A 90 -1.65 1.17 1.68
N THR A 91 -1.29 1.15 0.40
CA THR A 91 0.00 1.62 -0.09
C THR A 91 -0.13 3.07 -0.57
N ILE A 92 0.88 3.89 -0.26
CA ILE A 92 0.99 5.23 -0.83
C ILE A 92 1.21 5.11 -2.34
N ALA A 93 0.27 5.60 -3.15
CA ALA A 93 0.46 5.68 -4.59
C ALA A 93 1.42 6.81 -4.96
N GLN A 94 1.29 7.97 -4.29
CA GLN A 94 2.21 9.10 -4.43
C GLN A 94 2.12 10.02 -3.21
N SER A 95 3.27 10.47 -2.71
CA SER A 95 3.35 11.48 -1.64
C SER A 95 3.91 12.79 -2.20
N ARG A 96 3.28 13.92 -1.88
CA ARG A 96 3.65 15.26 -2.35
C ARG A 96 3.69 16.25 -1.16
N PRO A 97 4.69 16.14 -0.27
CA PRO A 97 4.75 16.97 0.95
C PRO A 97 4.85 18.48 0.65
N LYS A 98 5.40 18.88 -0.50
CA LYS A 98 5.49 20.30 -0.91
C LYS A 98 4.13 21.00 -1.01
N VAL A 99 3.08 20.26 -1.35
CA VAL A 99 1.69 20.75 -1.41
C VAL A 99 0.80 20.08 -0.36
N ALA A 100 1.41 19.35 0.58
CA ALA A 100 0.76 18.67 1.67
C ALA A 100 -0.36 17.70 1.23
N GLU A 101 -0.07 16.88 0.21
CA GLU A 101 -1.00 15.90 -0.35
C GLU A 101 -0.42 14.47 -0.39
N VAL A 102 -1.32 13.49 -0.37
CA VAL A 102 -1.01 12.08 -0.61
C VAL A 102 -2.11 11.41 -1.44
N ASP A 103 -1.72 10.65 -2.46
CA ASP A 103 -2.63 9.83 -3.25
C ASP A 103 -2.64 8.38 -2.76
N ILE A 104 -3.85 7.84 -2.65
CA ILE A 104 -4.09 6.42 -2.38
C ILE A 104 -4.97 5.86 -3.49
N ASP A 105 -4.51 4.78 -4.11
CA ASP A 105 -5.24 4.05 -5.14
C ASP A 105 -6.00 2.88 -4.49
N PHE A 106 -7.33 2.92 -4.58
CA PHE A 106 -8.25 1.91 -4.07
C PHE A 106 -8.65 0.97 -5.19
N PHE A 107 -8.30 -0.32 -5.06
CA PHE A 107 -8.81 -1.36 -5.94
C PHE A 107 -10.27 -1.69 -5.59
N LEU A 108 -11.17 -1.53 -6.55
CA LEU A 108 -12.61 -1.62 -6.39
C LEU A 108 -13.14 -3.02 -6.70
N HIS A 109 -12.81 -3.98 -5.84
CA HIS A 109 -13.26 -5.37 -6.00
C HIS A 109 -14.74 -5.57 -5.63
N ASP A 110 -15.36 -6.63 -6.19
CA ASP A 110 -16.79 -6.92 -6.04
C ASP A 110 -17.17 -7.59 -4.70
N GLN A 111 -16.18 -8.05 -3.92
CA GLN A 111 -16.44 -8.61 -2.59
C GLN A 111 -16.71 -7.51 -1.56
N THR A 112 -17.97 -7.18 -1.30
CA THR A 112 -18.34 -6.13 -0.34
C THR A 112 -19.23 -6.65 0.79
N PRO A 113 -18.69 -6.90 2.01
CA PRO A 113 -19.51 -6.79 3.22
C PRO A 113 -19.98 -5.33 3.43
N THR A 114 -21.03 -5.16 4.24
CA THR A 114 -21.90 -3.96 4.40
C THR A 114 -21.17 -2.62 4.67
N PHE A 115 -19.93 -2.64 5.18
CA PHE A 115 -19.02 -1.50 5.13
C PHE A 115 -17.61 -1.97 4.76
N SER A 116 -17.17 -1.59 3.56
CA SER A 116 -15.80 -1.82 3.07
C SER A 116 -15.16 -0.48 2.76
N ALA A 117 -13.83 -0.38 2.92
CA ALA A 117 -13.09 0.81 2.48
C ALA A 117 -13.26 1.06 0.96
N VAL A 118 -13.62 0.03 0.20
CA VAL A 118 -14.02 0.14 -1.21
C VAL A 118 -15.33 0.93 -1.37
N ASN A 119 -16.36 0.66 -0.56
CA ASN A 119 -17.61 1.42 -0.62
C ASN A 119 -17.38 2.89 -0.21
N TRP A 120 -16.60 3.13 0.84
CA TRP A 120 -16.21 4.49 1.21
C TRP A 120 -15.50 5.21 0.03
N ALA A 121 -14.54 4.55 -0.62
CA ALA A 121 -13.82 5.13 -1.75
C ALA A 121 -14.72 5.38 -2.98
N ARG A 122 -15.73 4.54 -3.22
CA ARG A 122 -16.71 4.73 -4.31
C ARG A 122 -17.57 5.98 -4.11
N THR A 123 -17.89 6.33 -2.86
CA THR A 123 -18.78 7.46 -2.55
C THR A 123 -18.05 8.69 -2.03
N ALA A 124 -16.72 8.64 -1.92
CA ALA A 124 -15.90 9.72 -1.39
C ALA A 124 -16.07 11.01 -2.20
N ARG A 125 -16.25 12.12 -1.49
CA ARG A 125 -16.41 13.48 -2.03
C ARG A 125 -15.36 14.41 -1.44
N ILE A 126 -15.08 15.49 -2.16
CA ILE A 126 -14.22 16.57 -1.64
C ILE A 126 -14.77 17.05 -0.28
N GLY A 127 -13.88 17.15 0.70
CA GLY A 127 -14.20 17.54 2.08
C GLY A 127 -14.39 16.37 3.04
N ASP A 128 -14.65 15.15 2.56
CA ASP A 128 -14.85 13.97 3.40
C ASP A 128 -13.63 13.69 4.28
N HIS A 129 -13.88 13.28 5.52
CA HIS A 129 -12.85 13.05 6.52
C HIS A 129 -12.28 11.63 6.48
N ALA A 130 -10.98 11.52 6.76
CA ALA A 130 -10.31 10.28 7.14
C ALA A 130 -9.12 10.59 8.04
N ALA A 131 -8.48 9.57 8.61
CA ALA A 131 -7.17 9.75 9.25
C ALA A 131 -6.16 8.73 8.74
N ILE A 132 -4.93 9.19 8.51
CA ILE A 132 -3.83 8.40 7.98
C ILE A 132 -2.77 8.22 9.05
N SER A 133 -2.50 6.99 9.46
CA SER A 133 -1.33 6.66 10.28
C SER A 133 -0.16 6.34 9.37
N ALA A 134 0.82 7.24 9.32
CA ALA A 134 2.00 7.14 8.46
C ALA A 134 3.25 7.72 9.16
N PRO A 135 4.47 7.43 8.68
CA PRO A 135 5.68 7.94 9.30
C PRO A 135 5.74 9.47 9.25
N ASP A 136 6.29 10.07 10.29
CA ASP A 136 6.55 11.51 10.37
C ASP A 136 8.05 11.79 10.17
N THR A 137 8.40 12.66 9.22
CA THR A 137 9.80 13.01 8.92
C THR A 137 10.53 13.66 10.09
N ARG A 138 9.80 14.22 11.06
CA ARG A 138 10.39 14.77 12.30
C ARG A 138 10.82 13.69 13.28
N LYS A 139 10.36 12.44 13.08
CA LYS A 139 10.65 11.29 13.95
C LYS A 139 11.54 10.23 13.30
N SER A 140 11.59 10.19 11.96
CA SER A 140 12.28 9.13 11.22
C SER A 140 12.59 9.53 9.78
N PRO A 141 13.62 8.94 9.14
CA PRO A 141 13.91 9.13 7.70
C PRO A 141 12.82 8.61 6.74
N GLY A 142 11.71 8.06 7.25
CA GLY A 142 10.55 7.69 6.45
C GLY A 142 10.65 6.34 5.75
N LEU A 143 11.51 5.43 6.24
CA LEU A 143 11.65 4.06 5.71
C LEU A 143 10.66 3.06 6.34
N HIS A 144 9.90 3.49 7.35
CA HIS A 144 8.94 2.62 8.02
C HIS A 144 7.77 2.28 7.08
N GLY A 145 7.33 1.03 7.11
CA GLY A 145 6.27 0.52 6.23
C GLY A 145 6.73 0.08 4.84
N ILE A 146 8.02 0.25 4.48
CA ILE A 146 8.63 -0.18 3.22
C ILE A 146 9.30 -1.55 3.42
N GLN A 147 9.01 -2.49 2.54
CA GLN A 147 9.64 -3.81 2.52
C GLN A 147 10.54 -4.02 1.30
N TRP A 148 10.40 -3.19 0.27
CA TRP A 148 11.32 -3.15 -0.86
C TRP A 148 12.76 -2.89 -0.39
N ARG A 149 13.59 -3.93 -0.44
CA ARG A 149 15.00 -3.91 0.01
C ARG A 149 15.85 -4.77 -0.92
N PRO A 150 16.08 -4.33 -2.18
CA PRO A 150 16.77 -5.13 -3.18
C PRO A 150 18.26 -5.36 -2.89
N GLY A 151 18.85 -4.64 -1.92
CA GLY A 151 20.28 -4.75 -1.62
C GLY A 151 21.13 -4.47 -2.87
N PRO A 152 22.12 -5.33 -3.19
CA PRO A 152 22.97 -5.17 -4.37
C PRO A 152 22.32 -5.68 -5.68
N ALA A 153 21.07 -6.16 -5.64
CA ALA A 153 20.43 -6.77 -6.81
C ALA A 153 20.38 -5.81 -8.00
N ARG A 154 20.71 -6.35 -9.17
CA ARG A 154 20.69 -5.61 -10.44
C ARG A 154 19.43 -5.85 -11.24
N HIS A 155 18.74 -6.95 -10.97
CA HIS A 155 17.50 -7.36 -11.61
C HIS A 155 16.39 -7.53 -10.58
N ALA A 156 15.16 -7.23 -10.96
CA ALA A 156 13.99 -7.41 -10.12
C ALA A 156 12.90 -8.20 -10.85
N VAL A 157 12.19 -9.05 -10.12
CA VAL A 157 10.94 -9.64 -10.56
C VAL A 157 9.86 -9.20 -9.58
N LEU A 158 8.87 -8.47 -10.08
CA LEU A 158 7.71 -8.00 -9.33
C LEU A 158 6.50 -8.84 -9.70
N ILE A 159 5.86 -9.48 -8.73
CA ILE A 159 4.70 -10.36 -8.96
C ILE A 159 3.55 -9.95 -8.05
N GLY A 160 2.33 -9.95 -8.57
CA GLY A 160 1.17 -9.62 -7.75
C GLY A 160 -0.13 -9.53 -8.51
N ASP A 161 -1.19 -9.19 -7.77
CA ASP A 161 -2.52 -8.90 -8.30
C ASP A 161 -2.77 -7.39 -8.32
N GLU A 162 -4.00 -6.96 -8.64
CA GLU A 162 -4.33 -5.55 -8.71
C GLU A 162 -4.00 -4.80 -7.40
N THR A 163 -4.18 -5.43 -6.24
CA THR A 163 -3.91 -4.78 -4.95
C THR A 163 -2.46 -4.38 -4.76
N ALA A 164 -1.54 -4.99 -5.52
CA ALA A 164 -0.11 -4.69 -5.51
C ALA A 164 0.31 -3.61 -6.51
N ILE A 165 -0.56 -3.20 -7.45
CA ILE A 165 -0.25 -2.20 -8.50
C ILE A 165 0.33 -0.91 -7.91
N PRO A 166 -0.23 -0.29 -6.84
CA PRO A 166 0.33 0.96 -6.31
C PRO A 166 1.77 0.80 -5.82
N ALA A 167 2.07 -0.33 -5.18
CA ALA A 167 3.43 -0.64 -4.71
C ALA A 167 4.40 -0.88 -5.87
N MET A 168 3.99 -1.67 -6.87
CA MET A 168 4.81 -1.92 -8.06
C MET A 168 5.12 -0.62 -8.81
N ARG A 169 4.15 0.28 -8.96
CA ARG A 169 4.40 1.62 -9.56
C ARG A 169 5.42 2.41 -8.76
N GLY A 170 5.30 2.41 -7.44
CA GLY A 170 6.24 3.08 -6.55
C GLY A 170 7.65 2.47 -6.60
N ILE A 171 7.76 1.15 -6.77
CA ILE A 171 9.04 0.45 -6.94
C ILE A 171 9.65 0.77 -8.31
N LEU A 172 8.86 0.67 -9.39
CA LEU A 172 9.32 0.91 -10.76
C LEU A 172 9.73 2.35 -11.03
N SER A 173 9.23 3.32 -10.25
CA SER A 173 9.69 4.72 -10.34
C SER A 173 11.06 4.95 -9.66
N ALA A 174 11.45 4.09 -8.72
CA ALA A 174 12.71 4.18 -7.99
C ALA A 174 13.77 3.18 -8.46
N PHE A 175 13.37 2.08 -9.08
CA PHE A 175 14.23 1.05 -9.64
C PHE A 175 14.32 1.20 -11.17
N ARG A 176 15.47 0.85 -11.78
CA ARG A 176 15.66 0.99 -13.23
C ARG A 176 14.69 0.06 -13.95
N ARG A 177 13.58 0.57 -14.48
CA ARG A 177 12.50 -0.20 -15.13
C ARG A 177 13.00 -1.27 -16.10
N LYS A 178 14.00 -0.97 -16.93
CA LYS A 178 14.61 -1.91 -17.88
C LYS A 178 15.23 -3.17 -17.27
N ASN A 179 15.47 -3.16 -15.95
CA ASN A 179 16.00 -4.28 -15.20
C ASN A 179 14.91 -5.01 -14.38
N ALA A 180 13.64 -4.61 -14.51
CA ALA A 180 12.53 -5.21 -13.80
C ALA A 180 11.63 -5.98 -14.77
N VAL A 181 11.26 -7.20 -14.38
CA VAL A 181 10.17 -7.96 -14.98
C VAL A 181 8.94 -7.84 -14.07
N VAL A 182 7.78 -7.62 -14.66
CA VAL A 182 6.51 -7.48 -13.94
C VAL A 182 5.55 -8.57 -14.40
N LEU A 183 5.13 -9.44 -13.49
CA LEU A 183 4.09 -10.44 -13.72
C LEU A 183 2.83 -10.05 -12.94
N LEU A 184 1.75 -9.76 -13.64
CA LEU A 184 0.51 -9.28 -13.01
C LEU A 184 -0.64 -10.27 -13.23
N HIS A 185 -1.29 -10.68 -12.15
CA HIS A 185 -2.57 -11.37 -12.18
C HIS A 185 -3.70 -10.34 -12.08
N ALA A 186 -4.12 -9.79 -13.22
CA ALA A 186 -5.20 -8.80 -13.29
C ALA A 186 -6.42 -9.35 -14.03
N LYS A 187 -7.61 -9.04 -13.52
CA LYS A 187 -8.89 -9.35 -14.15
C LYS A 187 -9.19 -8.44 -15.32
N HIS A 188 -8.79 -7.17 -15.24
CA HIS A 188 -9.12 -6.17 -16.24
C HIS A 188 -7.86 -5.60 -16.92
N PRO A 189 -7.73 -5.69 -18.27
CA PRO A 189 -6.54 -5.20 -18.99
C PRO A 189 -6.23 -3.72 -18.77
N LEU A 190 -7.26 -2.86 -18.70
CA LEU A 190 -7.07 -1.42 -18.44
C LEU A 190 -6.51 -1.11 -17.04
N ASP A 191 -6.67 -1.99 -16.06
CA ASP A 191 -6.05 -1.82 -14.74
C ASP A 191 -4.55 -2.14 -14.81
N ALA A 192 -4.20 -3.19 -15.56
CA ALA A 192 -2.82 -3.61 -15.77
C ALA A 192 -1.99 -2.54 -16.50
N GLN A 193 -2.60 -1.76 -17.40
CA GLN A 193 -1.96 -0.65 -18.11
C GLN A 193 -1.41 0.43 -17.17
N LEU A 194 -1.87 0.53 -15.93
CA LEU A 194 -1.31 1.43 -14.91
C LEU A 194 0.18 1.16 -14.60
N LEU A 195 0.69 -0.03 -14.94
CA LEU A 195 2.08 -0.41 -14.77
C LEU A 195 2.96 -0.16 -16.00
N GLY A 196 2.39 0.14 -17.18
CA GLY A 196 3.12 0.13 -18.47
C GLY A 196 3.43 -1.31 -18.92
N ASP A 197 4.64 -1.57 -19.42
CA ASP A 197 5.15 -2.92 -19.71
C ASP A 197 4.94 -3.89 -18.53
N HIS A 198 4.21 -4.96 -18.79
CA HIS A 198 3.96 -6.05 -17.87
C HIS A 198 3.64 -7.32 -18.68
N GLU A 199 3.73 -8.47 -18.05
CA GLU A 199 3.26 -9.73 -18.60
C GLU A 199 2.13 -10.30 -17.72
N PRO A 200 1.11 -10.95 -18.31
CA PRO A 200 0.14 -11.69 -17.54
C PRO A 200 0.80 -12.80 -16.72
N PHE A 201 0.42 -12.91 -15.45
CA PHE A 201 0.85 -14.02 -14.62
C PHE A 201 0.19 -15.33 -15.10
N SER A 202 1.01 -16.37 -15.32
CA SER A 202 0.58 -17.74 -15.59
C SER A 202 1.68 -18.71 -15.17
N ASP A 203 1.37 -20.00 -15.06
CA ASP A 203 2.38 -21.03 -14.80
C ASP A 203 3.49 -21.05 -15.85
N GLN A 204 3.16 -20.72 -17.10
CA GLN A 204 4.13 -20.66 -18.19
C GLN A 204 5.09 -19.48 -18.04
N THR A 205 4.57 -18.29 -17.72
CA THR A 205 5.43 -17.11 -17.48
C THR A 205 6.28 -17.29 -16.23
N LEU A 206 5.71 -17.85 -15.15
CA LEU A 206 6.47 -18.18 -13.94
C LEU A 206 7.60 -19.17 -14.21
N LYS A 207 7.32 -20.28 -14.91
CA LYS A 207 8.35 -21.28 -15.30
C LYS A 207 9.46 -20.64 -16.14
N ARG A 208 9.12 -19.75 -17.07
CA ARG A 208 10.10 -19.03 -17.90
C ARG A 208 10.98 -18.12 -17.04
N ILE A 209 10.39 -17.32 -16.15
CA ILE A 209 11.15 -16.42 -15.26
C ILE A 209 12.06 -17.19 -14.33
N LYS A 210 11.61 -18.30 -13.75
CA LYS A 210 12.45 -19.16 -12.89
C LYS A 210 13.72 -19.65 -13.59
N LYS A 211 13.70 -19.87 -14.90
CA LYS A 211 14.87 -20.28 -15.70
C LYS A 211 15.85 -19.12 -16.00
N GLN A 212 15.42 -17.88 -15.82
CA GLN A 212 16.20 -16.68 -16.14
C GLN A 212 16.77 -15.99 -14.88
N LEU A 213 16.50 -16.54 -13.69
CA LEU A 213 16.99 -15.98 -12.43
C LEU A 213 18.51 -16.06 -12.36
N THR A 214 19.12 -15.02 -11.82
CA THR A 214 20.56 -14.94 -11.54
C THR A 214 20.78 -14.66 -10.05
N PRO A 215 22.00 -14.86 -9.53
CA PRO A 215 22.34 -14.46 -8.17
C PRO A 215 22.14 -12.96 -7.88
N GLU A 216 22.06 -12.11 -8.92
CA GLU A 216 21.80 -10.66 -8.79
C GLU A 216 20.30 -10.31 -8.89
N THR A 217 19.40 -11.30 -8.82
CA THR A 217 17.94 -11.10 -8.91
C THR A 217 17.30 -10.90 -7.53
N TYR A 218 16.37 -9.96 -7.44
CA TYR A 218 15.50 -9.75 -6.27
C TYR A 218 14.04 -10.00 -6.65
N ILE A 219 13.34 -10.76 -5.80
CA ILE A 219 11.92 -11.09 -5.98
C ILE A 219 11.10 -10.28 -4.99
N TRP A 220 10.07 -9.60 -5.49
CA TRP A 220 9.05 -8.95 -4.68
C TRP A 220 7.67 -9.45 -5.10
N CYS A 221 6.92 -10.02 -4.16
CA CYS A 221 5.58 -10.57 -4.39
C CYS A 221 4.56 -9.98 -3.40
N ALA A 222 3.41 -9.54 -3.89
CA ALA A 222 2.30 -9.12 -3.04
C ALA A 222 0.92 -9.40 -3.67
N GLY A 223 -0.07 -9.75 -2.85
CA GLY A 223 -1.41 -10.13 -3.30
C GLY A 223 -2.13 -11.01 -2.29
N GLU A 224 -2.97 -11.93 -2.75
CA GLU A 224 -3.66 -12.91 -1.89
C GLU A 224 -2.67 -13.77 -1.10
N SER A 225 -2.88 -13.90 0.22
CA SER A 225 -1.88 -14.45 1.14
C SER A 225 -1.47 -15.89 0.86
N LEU A 226 -2.40 -16.78 0.52
CA LEU A 226 -2.07 -18.18 0.23
C LEU A 226 -1.29 -18.30 -1.09
N TRP A 227 -1.73 -17.58 -2.11
CA TRP A 227 -1.08 -17.55 -3.42
C TRP A 227 0.36 -17.04 -3.31
N VAL A 228 0.60 -15.92 -2.63
CA VAL A 228 1.96 -15.40 -2.50
C VAL A 228 2.83 -16.26 -1.58
N ALA A 229 2.25 -16.95 -0.59
CA ALA A 229 2.97 -17.93 0.22
C ALA A 229 3.44 -19.13 -0.62
N GLN A 230 2.62 -19.61 -1.57
CA GLN A 230 3.02 -20.64 -2.53
C GLN A 230 4.16 -20.14 -3.44
N LEU A 231 4.05 -18.91 -3.96
CA LEU A 231 5.13 -18.30 -4.75
C LEU A 231 6.45 -18.23 -3.98
N ARG A 232 6.41 -17.93 -2.67
CA ARG A 232 7.62 -17.94 -1.83
C ARG A 232 8.31 -19.30 -1.86
N GLN A 233 7.56 -20.41 -1.73
CA GLN A 233 8.13 -21.75 -1.79
C GLN A 233 8.71 -22.06 -3.17
N GLU A 234 8.00 -21.65 -4.23
CA GLU A 234 8.46 -21.81 -5.62
C GLU A 234 9.80 -21.11 -5.89
N PHE A 235 10.04 -19.93 -5.31
CA PHE A 235 11.30 -19.20 -5.46
C PHE A 235 12.41 -19.67 -4.52
N LEU A 236 12.08 -20.15 -3.31
CA LEU A 236 13.08 -20.77 -2.44
C LEU A 236 13.68 -22.03 -3.09
N ALA A 237 12.85 -22.77 -3.85
CA ALA A 237 13.30 -23.95 -4.59
C ALA A 237 14.24 -23.63 -5.78
N THR A 238 14.47 -22.35 -6.14
CA THR A 238 15.40 -21.98 -7.22
C THR A 238 16.82 -21.72 -6.74
N GLY A 239 17.10 -21.86 -5.44
CA GLY A 239 18.42 -21.61 -4.86
C GLY A 239 18.74 -20.14 -4.58
N LEU A 240 17.77 -19.23 -4.75
CA LEU A 240 17.91 -17.84 -4.26
C LEU A 240 17.93 -17.82 -2.73
N SER A 241 18.68 -16.88 -2.14
CA SER A 241 18.68 -16.72 -0.69
C SER A 241 17.33 -16.20 -0.18
N PRO A 242 16.91 -16.52 1.05
CA PRO A 242 15.66 -16.01 1.62
C PRO A 242 15.54 -14.48 1.65
N GLU A 243 16.67 -13.77 1.73
CA GLU A 243 16.76 -12.31 1.74
C GLU A 243 16.48 -11.70 0.37
N GLN A 244 16.67 -12.46 -0.71
CA GLN A 244 16.34 -12.05 -2.07
C GLN A 244 14.85 -12.17 -2.37
N ILE A 245 14.06 -12.76 -1.47
CA ILE A 245 12.65 -13.08 -1.70
C ILE A 245 11.78 -12.35 -0.67
N GLN A 246 11.23 -11.23 -1.08
CA GLN A 246 10.26 -10.47 -0.30
C GLN A 246 8.84 -10.83 -0.73
N VAL A 247 8.06 -11.39 0.19
CA VAL A 247 6.67 -11.82 -0.05
C VAL A 247 5.77 -11.22 1.03
N GLN A 248 4.61 -10.69 0.62
CA GLN A 248 3.65 -10.11 1.55
C GLN A 248 2.21 -10.37 1.12
N GLY A 249 1.47 -11.10 1.96
CA GLY A 249 0.01 -11.20 1.82
C GLY A 249 -0.65 -9.85 2.13
N TYR A 250 -1.50 -9.39 1.22
CA TYR A 250 -2.24 -8.12 1.29
C TYR A 250 -3.70 -8.37 1.70
N TRP A 251 -4.27 -9.50 1.30
CA TRP A 251 -5.66 -9.87 1.58
C TRP A 251 -5.82 -11.40 1.63
N ASN A 252 -6.96 -11.85 2.16
CA ASN A 252 -7.36 -13.25 2.22
C ASN A 252 -8.75 -13.38 1.59
N ARG A 253 -9.05 -14.54 0.99
CA ARG A 253 -10.41 -14.88 0.54
C ARG A 253 -11.35 -15.20 1.70
#